data_AF-A0AB73ASZ6-F1
#
_entry.id   AF-A0AB73ASZ6-F1
#
_cell.length_a   1.000
_cell.length_b   1.000
_cell.length_c   1.000
_cell.angle_alpha   90.00
_cell.angle_beta   90.00
_cell.angle_gamma   90.00
#
_symmetry.space_group_name_H-M   'P 1'
#
loop_
_entity.id
_entity.type
_entity.pdbx_description
1 polymer ?
#
loop_
_entity_poly.entity_id
_entity_poly.type
_entity_poly.pdbx_seq_one_letter_code
_entity_poly.pdbx_strand_id
1 'polypeptide(L)'
;MNKLNGILSTILFLLGGIVWLQHRHALYLTEERDRFRMNNTALLSGVKRMQIDSATMALETKVLRLTVDEYKEFRAKDAEIIRRLGIKVKKLEVAARHKIEVKVPVDAVIQDTLIIHDSISLTKQKVEMVTPHIKLTALIEGDHLRGDIKIPVTFHQAVWVEYKGWWLWKRIKAIRQTISSDNPHVEIKYSEYIQIRK
;
A
#
# COMPACT_ATOMS: atom_id res chain seq x y z
N MET A 1 -24.12 20.93 -59.93
CA MET A 1 -23.65 20.12 -58.78
C MET A 1 -24.85 19.87 -57.87
N ASN A 2 -25.42 18.66 -57.93
CA ASN A 2 -26.81 18.42 -57.52
C ASN A 2 -26.95 18.44 -56.00
N LYS A 3 -27.95 19.19 -55.48
CA LYS A 3 -28.28 19.29 -54.05
C LYS A 3 -28.38 17.91 -53.36
N LEU A 4 -28.80 16.88 -54.11
CA LEU A 4 -28.87 15.49 -53.67
C LEU A 4 -27.51 14.91 -53.27
N ASN A 5 -26.44 15.20 -54.03
CA ASN A 5 -25.09 14.71 -53.75
C ASN A 5 -24.50 15.36 -52.49
N GLY A 6 -24.87 16.62 -52.22
CA GLY A 6 -24.53 17.30 -50.97
C GLY A 6 -25.19 16.64 -49.75
N ILE A 7 -26.48 16.32 -49.84
CA ILE A 7 -27.24 15.65 -48.77
C ILE A 7 -26.66 14.25 -48.50
N LEU A 8 -26.41 13.45 -49.56
CA LEU A 8 -25.79 12.13 -49.43
C LEU A 8 -24.40 12.19 -48.74
N SER A 9 -23.57 13.17 -49.10
CA SER A 9 -22.26 13.34 -48.46
C SER A 9 -22.40 13.70 -46.98
N THR A 10 -23.34 14.58 -46.61
CA THR A 10 -23.57 14.93 -45.19
C THR A 10 -24.06 13.75 -44.36
N ILE A 11 -24.93 12.91 -44.91
CA ILE A 11 -25.42 11.69 -44.25
C ILE A 11 -24.27 10.70 -44.02
N LEU A 12 -23.38 10.53 -45.01
CA LEU A 12 -22.22 9.65 -44.90
C LEU A 12 -21.24 10.13 -43.81
N PHE A 13 -20.98 11.44 -43.73
CA PHE A 13 -20.15 12.03 -42.67
C PHE A 13 -20.76 11.84 -41.29
N LEU A 14 -22.08 12.04 -41.15
CA LEU A 14 -22.79 11.82 -39.89
C LEU A 14 -22.73 10.34 -39.46
N LEU A 15 -22.96 9.41 -40.39
CA LEU A 15 -22.84 7.98 -40.13
C LEU A 15 -21.42 7.60 -39.70
N GLY A 16 -20.39 8.11 -40.40
CA GLY A 16 -18.99 7.90 -40.02
C GLY A 16 -18.66 8.41 -38.62
N GLY A 17 -19.17 9.59 -38.26
CA GLY A 17 -19.01 10.17 -36.93
C GLY A 17 -19.68 9.33 -35.84
N ILE A 18 -20.89 8.83 -36.09
CA ILE A 18 -21.61 7.95 -35.16
C ILE A 18 -20.87 6.62 -34.98
N VAL A 19 -20.41 5.99 -36.06
CA VAL A 19 -19.64 4.73 -35.99
C VAL A 19 -18.34 4.94 -35.23
N TRP A 20 -17.62 6.05 -35.47
CA TRP A 20 -16.42 6.39 -34.73
C TRP A 20 -16.69 6.58 -33.23
N LEU A 21 -17.77 7.29 -32.89
CA LEU A 21 -18.17 7.50 -31.50
C LEU A 21 -18.55 6.18 -30.82
N GLN A 22 -19.33 5.32 -31.49
CA GLN A 22 -19.66 3.98 -31.00
C GLN A 22 -18.42 3.12 -30.80
N HIS A 23 -17.48 3.15 -31.75
CA HIS A 23 -16.22 2.41 -31.62
C HIS A 23 -15.42 2.89 -30.42
N ARG A 24 -15.31 4.21 -30.21
CA ARG A 24 -14.64 4.78 -29.04
C ARG A 24 -15.32 4.39 -27.73
N HIS A 25 -16.65 4.40 -27.69
CA HIS A 25 -17.41 3.94 -26.53
C HIS A 25 -17.20 2.45 -26.27
N ALA A 26 -17.20 1.60 -27.30
CA ALA A 26 -16.97 0.17 -27.16
C ALA A 26 -15.57 -0.14 -26.60
N LEU A 27 -14.55 0.60 -27.04
CA LEU A 27 -13.19 0.51 -26.51
C LEU A 27 -13.15 0.90 -25.02
N TYR A 28 -13.72 2.05 -24.67
CA TYR A 28 -13.79 2.50 -23.28
C TYR A 28 -14.52 1.50 -22.37
N LEU A 29 -15.68 0.98 -22.81
CA LEU A 29 -16.43 -0.03 -22.05
C LEU A 29 -15.62 -1.32 -21.86
N THR A 30 -14.85 -1.72 -22.87
CA THR A 30 -14.00 -2.91 -22.79
C THR A 30 -12.87 -2.71 -21.79
N GLU A 31 -12.19 -1.56 -21.83
CA GLU A 31 -11.14 -1.21 -20.87
C GLU A 31 -11.68 -1.17 -19.44
N GLU A 32 -12.86 -0.56 -19.26
CA GLU A 32 -13.52 -0.44 -17.96
C GLU A 32 -13.90 -1.81 -17.40
N ARG A 33 -14.54 -2.65 -18.23
CA ARG A 33 -14.88 -4.04 -17.90
C ARG A 33 -13.64 -4.82 -17.51
N ASP A 34 -12.55 -4.69 -18.27
CA ASP A 34 -11.32 -5.42 -18.02
C ASP A 34 -10.65 -4.93 -16.73
N ARG A 35 -10.68 -3.61 -16.44
CA ARG A 35 -10.24 -3.05 -15.15
C ARG A 35 -11.03 -3.63 -13.98
N PHE A 36 -12.36 -3.67 -14.08
CA PHE A 36 -13.20 -4.25 -13.03
C PHE A 36 -12.96 -5.74 -12.86
N ARG A 37 -12.83 -6.49 -13.95
CA ARG A 37 -12.50 -7.92 -13.91
C ARG A 37 -11.14 -8.17 -13.25
N MET A 38 -10.14 -7.35 -13.58
CA MET A 38 -8.82 -7.41 -12.94
C MET A 38 -8.89 -7.09 -11.45
N ASN A 39 -9.62 -6.05 -11.05
CA ASN A 39 -9.79 -5.67 -9.65
C ASN A 39 -10.51 -6.75 -8.85
N ASN A 40 -11.61 -7.31 -9.38
CA ASN A 40 -12.32 -8.42 -8.76
C ASN A 40 -11.42 -9.63 -8.61
N THR A 41 -10.66 -9.97 -9.67
CA THR A 41 -9.68 -11.05 -9.61
C THR A 41 -8.61 -10.77 -8.56
N ALA A 42 -8.13 -9.53 -8.44
CA ALA A 42 -7.11 -9.15 -7.47
C ALA A 42 -7.60 -9.29 -6.02
N LEU A 43 -8.82 -8.81 -5.75
CA LEU A 43 -9.46 -8.93 -4.44
C LEU A 43 -9.72 -10.40 -4.04
N LEU A 44 -10.10 -11.24 -5.00
CA LEU A 44 -10.39 -12.65 -4.76
C LEU A 44 -9.13 -13.54 -4.74
N SER A 45 -8.04 -13.13 -5.39
CA SER A 45 -6.83 -13.95 -5.53
C SER A 45 -6.00 -14.15 -4.26
N GLY A 46 -6.43 -13.56 -3.14
CA GLY A 46 -5.74 -13.66 -1.87
C GLY A 46 -4.32 -13.10 -1.93
N VAL A 47 -3.53 -13.47 -0.91
CA VAL A 47 -2.13 -13.07 -0.78
C VAL A 47 -1.27 -14.32 -0.82
N LYS A 48 -0.33 -14.39 -1.77
CA LYS A 48 0.60 -15.51 -1.87
C LYS A 48 1.83 -15.20 -1.02
N ARG A 49 2.01 -15.95 0.07
CA ARG A 49 3.20 -15.86 0.93
C ARG A 49 4.18 -16.95 0.53
N MET A 50 5.45 -16.58 0.45
CA MET A 50 6.54 -17.46 0.08
C MET A 50 7.68 -17.27 1.08
N GLN A 51 8.34 -18.35 1.45
CA GLN A 51 9.62 -18.31 2.14
C GLN A 51 10.68 -18.70 1.11
N ILE A 52 11.55 -17.76 0.74
CA ILE A 52 12.58 -17.98 -0.28
C ILE A 52 13.77 -18.73 0.34
N ASP A 53 14.16 -18.35 1.56
CA ASP A 53 15.22 -18.99 2.35
C ASP A 53 14.96 -18.79 3.86
N SER A 54 15.90 -19.12 4.74
CA SER A 54 15.70 -18.98 6.20
C SER A 54 15.49 -17.55 6.70
N ALA A 55 15.88 -16.53 5.93
CA ALA A 55 15.78 -15.11 6.31
C ALA A 55 14.82 -14.30 5.40
N THR A 56 14.54 -14.78 4.20
CA THR A 56 13.83 -14.03 3.16
C THR A 56 12.40 -14.52 3.03
N MET A 57 11.46 -13.76 3.60
CA MET A 57 10.03 -13.91 3.35
C MET A 57 9.60 -12.98 2.21
N ALA A 58 8.81 -13.48 1.27
CA ALA A 58 8.20 -12.70 0.20
C ALA A 58 6.66 -12.78 0.25
N LEU A 59 6.01 -11.67 -0.12
CA LEU A 59 4.57 -11.55 -0.15
C LEU A 59 4.14 -10.94 -1.48
N GLU A 60 3.40 -11.71 -2.27
CA GLU A 60 2.89 -11.31 -3.56
C GLU A 60 1.39 -11.03 -3.49
N THR A 61 0.96 -9.90 -4.05
CA THR A 61 -0.44 -9.50 -4.14
C THR A 61 -0.72 -8.87 -5.51
N LYS A 62 -1.91 -9.10 -6.05
CA LYS A 62 -2.33 -8.49 -7.30
C LYS A 62 -2.68 -7.00 -7.09
N VAL A 63 -2.29 -6.18 -8.05
CA VAL A 63 -2.48 -4.72 -8.00
C VAL A 63 -3.93 -4.34 -8.29
N LEU A 64 -4.46 -3.41 -7.50
CA LEU A 64 -5.74 -2.76 -7.75
C LEU A 64 -5.55 -1.50 -8.60
N ARG A 65 -6.37 -1.35 -9.63
CA ARG A 65 -6.43 -0.17 -10.49
C ARG A 65 -7.69 0.61 -10.15
N LEU A 66 -7.58 1.56 -9.24
CA LEU A 66 -8.69 2.39 -8.79
C LEU A 66 -8.62 3.77 -9.43
N THR A 67 -9.77 4.36 -9.72
CA THR A 67 -9.87 5.79 -9.99
C THR A 67 -9.55 6.58 -8.72
N VAL A 68 -9.26 7.88 -8.88
CA VAL A 68 -8.99 8.77 -7.74
C VAL A 68 -10.18 8.85 -6.78
N ASP A 69 -11.41 8.74 -7.29
CA ASP A 69 -12.61 8.83 -6.45
C ASP A 69 -12.90 7.49 -5.76
N GLU A 70 -12.77 6.37 -6.46
CA GLU A 70 -12.81 5.03 -5.84
C GLU A 70 -11.75 4.88 -4.74
N TYR A 71 -10.54 5.43 -4.95
CA TYR A 71 -9.50 5.41 -3.93
C TYR A 71 -9.89 6.23 -2.69
N LYS A 72 -10.49 7.42 -2.87
CA LYS A 72 -10.96 8.23 -1.73
C LYS A 72 -12.08 7.52 -0.96
N GLU A 73 -12.97 6.84 -1.66
CA GLU A 73 -14.10 6.14 -1.07
C GLU A 73 -13.64 4.88 -0.32
N PHE A 74 -12.96 3.97 -1.01
CA PHE A 74 -12.57 2.67 -0.43
C PHE A 74 -11.34 2.75 0.47
N ARG A 75 -10.50 3.81 0.35
CA ARG A 75 -9.26 4.00 1.11
C ARG A 75 -9.18 5.36 1.78
N ALA A 76 -10.31 5.83 2.35
CA ALA A 76 -10.42 7.13 3.02
C ALA A 76 -9.30 7.40 4.04
N LYS A 77 -9.01 6.45 4.94
CA LYS A 77 -7.94 6.59 5.95
C LYS A 77 -6.56 6.78 5.33
N ASP A 78 -6.25 6.00 4.29
CA ASP A 78 -4.96 6.11 3.60
C ASP A 78 -4.86 7.46 2.87
N ALA A 79 -5.97 7.90 2.25
CA ALA A 79 -6.05 9.20 1.59
C ALA A 79 -5.89 10.39 2.57
N GLU A 80 -6.39 10.27 3.81
CA GLU A 80 -6.19 11.28 4.86
C GLU A 80 -4.72 11.37 5.28
N ILE A 81 -4.05 10.23 5.49
CA ILE A 81 -2.61 10.20 5.82
C ILE A 81 -1.82 10.90 4.71
N ILE A 82 -2.08 10.56 3.44
CA ILE A 82 -1.42 11.17 2.29
C ILE A 82 -1.66 12.70 2.25
N ARG A 83 -2.86 13.17 2.58
CA ARG A 83 -3.15 14.62 2.68
C ARG A 83 -2.37 15.28 3.82
N ARG A 84 -2.26 14.63 4.99
CA ARG A 84 -1.45 15.13 6.12
C ARG A 84 0.04 15.23 5.77
N LEU A 85 0.51 14.35 4.88
CA LEU A 85 1.86 14.43 4.28
C LEU A 85 2.00 15.55 3.22
N GLY A 86 0.98 16.37 3.00
CA GLY A 86 1.00 17.49 2.05
C GLY A 86 0.78 17.09 0.58
N ILE A 87 0.43 15.84 0.31
CA ILE A 87 0.29 15.31 -1.04
C ILE A 87 -1.17 15.41 -1.49
N LYS A 88 -1.40 16.03 -2.66
CA LYS A 88 -2.73 16.09 -3.26
C LYS A 88 -3.08 14.73 -3.86
N VAL A 89 -4.13 14.09 -3.37
CA VAL A 89 -4.61 12.76 -3.84
C VAL A 89 -4.83 12.73 -5.37
N LYS A 90 -5.24 13.85 -5.98
CA LYS A 90 -5.39 13.99 -7.44
C LYS A 90 -4.08 13.87 -8.24
N LYS A 91 -2.92 13.92 -7.59
CA LYS A 91 -1.58 13.81 -8.20
C LYS A 91 -0.92 12.45 -7.92
N LEU A 92 -1.60 11.55 -7.21
CA LEU A 92 -1.10 10.21 -6.96
C LEU A 92 -1.10 9.40 -8.25
N GLU A 93 0.03 8.74 -8.50
CA GLU A 93 0.14 7.70 -9.53
C GLU A 93 0.02 6.31 -8.90
N VAL A 94 0.65 6.14 -7.73
CA VAL A 94 0.65 4.87 -7.00
C VAL A 94 0.48 5.16 -5.51
N ALA A 95 -0.35 4.35 -4.85
CA ALA A 95 -0.41 4.28 -3.41
C ALA A 95 -0.24 2.82 -2.97
N ALA A 96 0.61 2.58 -1.98
CA ALA A 96 0.85 1.27 -1.42
C ALA A 96 0.77 1.30 0.11
N ARG A 97 0.38 0.17 0.69
CA ARG A 97 0.31 -0.02 2.14
C ARG A 97 0.89 -1.37 2.50
N HIS A 98 1.85 -1.37 3.41
CA HIS A 98 2.56 -2.56 3.85
C HIS A 98 2.28 -2.77 5.33
N LYS A 99 1.80 -3.95 5.71
CA LYS A 99 1.68 -4.35 7.12
C LYS A 99 2.78 -5.36 7.41
N ILE A 100 3.69 -4.98 8.28
CA ILE A 100 4.86 -5.75 8.68
C ILE A 100 4.73 -6.04 10.18
N GLU A 101 5.15 -7.22 10.59
CA GLU A 101 5.25 -7.59 11.99
C GLU A 101 6.64 -8.16 12.21
N VAL A 102 7.46 -7.46 12.99
CA VAL A 102 8.76 -7.97 13.40
C VAL A 102 8.53 -8.88 14.59
N LYS A 103 9.03 -10.12 14.51
CA LYS A 103 8.97 -11.11 15.59
C LYS A 103 10.39 -11.43 16.02
N VAL A 104 10.71 -11.15 17.27
CA VAL A 104 12.02 -11.43 17.85
C VAL A 104 11.82 -12.42 19.01
N PRO A 105 12.36 -13.64 18.93
CA PRO A 105 12.40 -14.52 20.08
C PRO A 105 13.35 -13.94 21.13
N VAL A 106 12.94 -13.99 22.39
CA VAL A 106 13.76 -13.57 23.53
C VAL A 106 14.15 -14.80 24.33
N ASP A 107 15.45 -14.97 24.52
CA ASP A 107 16.04 -15.87 25.50
C ASP A 107 17.19 -15.12 26.17
N ALA A 108 16.93 -14.62 27.38
CA ALA A 108 17.86 -13.77 28.11
C ALA A 108 18.05 -14.31 29.52
N VAL A 109 19.30 -14.32 29.99
CA VAL A 109 19.62 -14.67 31.38
C VAL A 109 19.30 -13.48 32.28
N ILE A 110 18.54 -13.73 33.34
CA ILE A 110 18.21 -12.79 34.40
C ILE A 110 19.35 -12.82 35.42
N GLN A 111 20.02 -11.70 35.60
CA GLN A 111 21.01 -11.54 36.67
C GLN A 111 20.35 -10.86 37.86
N ASP A 112 20.15 -11.60 38.94
CA ASP A 112 19.56 -11.07 40.17
C ASP A 112 20.48 -10.03 40.82
N THR A 113 19.92 -8.87 41.17
CA THR A 113 20.50 -7.99 42.21
C THR A 113 19.78 -8.35 43.52
N LEU A 114 20.41 -9.16 44.37
CA LEU A 114 19.82 -9.66 45.62
C LEU A 114 19.36 -8.52 46.55
N ILE A 115 18.05 -8.35 46.72
CA ILE A 115 17.46 -7.78 47.95
C ILE A 115 16.71 -8.94 48.62
N ILE A 116 17.29 -9.49 49.69
CA ILE A 116 16.73 -10.63 50.41
C ILE A 116 15.52 -10.15 51.24
N HIS A 117 14.36 -10.75 51.01
CA HIS A 117 13.30 -10.88 52.02
C HIS A 117 12.86 -12.34 52.04
N ASP A 118 12.89 -12.92 53.24
CA ASP A 118 12.54 -14.32 53.51
C ASP A 118 11.18 -14.70 52.91
N SER A 119 11.14 -15.83 52.22
CA SER A 119 10.05 -16.84 52.10
C SER A 119 9.85 -17.33 50.66
N ILE A 120 9.88 -18.65 50.52
CA ILE A 120 9.76 -19.41 49.27
C ILE A 120 8.38 -19.23 48.61
N SER A 121 8.36 -18.87 47.32
CA SER A 121 7.29 -19.26 46.38
C SER A 121 7.83 -19.29 44.94
N LEU A 122 7.86 -20.48 44.31
CA LEU A 122 8.18 -20.62 42.88
C LEU A 122 6.90 -20.44 42.05
N THR A 123 6.42 -19.20 41.99
CA THR A 123 5.42 -18.79 40.99
C THR A 123 6.15 -18.57 39.66
N LYS A 124 5.76 -19.23 38.57
CA LYS A 124 6.24 -18.87 37.22
C LYS A 124 5.82 -17.43 36.95
N GLN A 125 6.77 -16.50 37.00
CA GLN A 125 6.48 -15.09 36.81
C GLN A 125 6.32 -14.82 35.32
N LYS A 126 5.18 -14.22 34.95
CA LYS A 126 4.88 -13.84 33.58
C LYS A 126 5.18 -12.35 33.42
N VAL A 127 6.01 -12.02 32.44
CA VAL A 127 6.33 -10.64 32.06
C VAL A 127 5.54 -10.30 30.81
N GLU A 128 4.63 -9.34 30.92
CA GLU A 128 3.87 -8.84 29.79
C GLU A 128 3.97 -7.32 29.68
N MET A 129 4.26 -6.87 28.47
CA MET A 129 4.17 -5.45 28.11
C MET A 129 3.36 -5.37 26.82
N VAL A 130 2.19 -4.75 26.90
CA VAL A 130 1.31 -4.56 25.75
C VAL A 130 1.15 -3.06 25.52
N THR A 131 1.87 -2.53 24.54
CA THR A 131 1.72 -1.16 24.05
C THR A 131 1.14 -1.19 22.63
N PRO A 132 0.69 -0.04 22.07
CA PRO A 132 0.23 0.01 20.68
C PRO A 132 1.28 -0.41 19.64
N HIS A 133 2.56 -0.22 19.96
CA HIS A 133 3.67 -0.37 18.99
C HIS A 133 4.63 -1.51 19.31
N ILE A 134 4.61 -2.05 20.54
CA ILE A 134 5.47 -3.14 21.00
C ILE A 134 4.65 -4.06 21.92
N LYS A 135 4.70 -5.36 21.67
CA LYS A 135 4.14 -6.40 22.53
C LYS A 135 5.25 -7.35 22.96
N LEU A 136 5.46 -7.50 24.26
CA LEU A 136 6.35 -8.50 24.85
C LEU A 136 5.51 -9.45 25.69
N THR A 137 5.68 -10.74 25.46
CA THR A 137 5.15 -11.79 26.32
C THR A 137 6.28 -12.75 26.63
N ALA A 138 6.62 -12.88 27.91
CA ALA A 138 7.70 -13.76 28.35
C ALA A 138 7.36 -14.42 29.70
N LEU A 139 8.03 -15.55 29.96
CA LEU A 139 7.98 -16.29 31.20
C LEU A 139 9.38 -16.35 31.79
N ILE A 140 9.45 -16.22 33.12
CA ILE A 140 10.66 -16.48 33.88
C ILE A 140 10.67 -17.97 34.24
N GLU A 141 11.63 -18.71 33.69
CA GLU A 141 11.87 -20.12 33.99
C GLU A 141 13.29 -20.28 34.52
N GLY A 142 13.42 -20.49 35.83
CA GLY A 142 14.73 -20.46 36.50
C GLY A 142 15.33 -19.06 36.41
N ASP A 143 16.54 -18.97 35.88
CA ASP A 143 17.30 -17.74 35.60
C ASP A 143 17.12 -17.23 34.16
N HIS A 144 16.19 -17.79 33.37
CA HIS A 144 15.96 -17.36 31.99
C HIS A 144 14.60 -16.68 31.81
N LEU A 145 14.61 -15.55 31.10
CA LEU A 145 13.43 -14.92 30.52
C LEU A 145 13.25 -15.43 29.09
N ARG A 146 12.20 -16.23 28.87
CA ARG A 146 11.87 -16.80 27.56
C ARG A 146 10.55 -16.26 27.03
N GLY A 147 10.53 -15.80 25.79
CA GLY A 147 9.32 -15.24 25.22
C GLY A 147 9.47 -14.69 23.81
N ASP A 148 8.56 -13.80 23.43
CA ASP A 148 8.55 -13.15 22.14
C ASP A 148 8.25 -11.65 22.24
N ILE A 149 8.95 -10.89 21.39
CA ILE A 149 8.66 -9.48 21.13
C ILE A 149 8.03 -9.40 19.74
N LYS A 150 6.86 -8.77 19.65
CA LYS A 150 6.16 -8.45 18.41
C LYS A 150 6.08 -6.93 18.24
N ILE A 151 6.53 -6.45 17.09
CA ILE A 151 6.50 -5.03 16.74
C ILE A 151 5.68 -4.90 15.44
N PRO A 152 4.38 -4.58 15.54
CA PRO A 152 3.56 -4.30 14.37
C PRO A 152 3.94 -2.95 13.76
N VAL A 153 4.02 -2.89 12.44
CA VAL A 153 4.42 -1.70 11.67
C VAL A 153 3.56 -1.63 10.41
N THR A 154 2.93 -0.49 10.15
CA THR A 154 2.28 -0.18 8.89
C THR A 154 3.03 0.92 8.17
N PHE A 155 3.54 0.61 6.96
CA PHE A 155 4.06 1.61 6.05
C PHE A 155 2.99 2.08 5.07
N HIS A 156 2.90 3.39 4.88
CA HIS A 156 2.11 4.02 3.82
C HIS A 156 3.07 4.64 2.81
N GLN A 157 2.92 4.27 1.55
CA GLN A 157 3.72 4.79 0.45
C GLN A 157 2.82 5.51 -0.56
N ALA A 158 3.27 6.68 -1.00
CA ALA A 158 2.66 7.45 -2.06
C ALA A 158 3.71 7.82 -3.12
N VAL A 159 3.45 7.52 -4.38
CA VAL A 159 4.21 8.01 -5.53
C VAL A 159 3.34 9.01 -6.28
N TRP A 160 3.86 10.21 -6.53
CA TRP A 160 3.10 11.31 -7.11
C TRP A 160 3.93 12.15 -8.07
N VAL A 161 3.25 12.77 -9.03
CA VAL A 161 3.90 13.59 -10.05
C VAL A 161 3.85 15.06 -9.66
N GLU A 162 5.03 15.65 -9.58
CA GLU A 162 5.18 17.09 -9.54
C GLU A 162 5.20 17.62 -10.98
N TYR A 163 4.29 18.54 -11.28
CA TYR A 163 4.19 19.19 -12.58
C TYR A 163 4.67 20.64 -12.50
N LYS A 164 5.24 21.15 -13.60
CA LYS A 164 5.63 22.56 -13.78
C LYS A 164 5.00 23.11 -15.06
N GLY A 165 4.63 24.39 -15.05
CA GLY A 165 4.10 25.10 -16.22
C GLY A 165 2.63 25.49 -16.10
N TRP A 166 2.22 26.44 -16.94
CA TRP A 166 0.82 26.88 -17.13
C TRP A 166 0.01 25.73 -17.76
N TRP A 167 -1.32 25.67 -17.55
CA TRP A 167 -2.19 24.52 -17.91
C TRP A 167 -1.96 23.90 -19.31
N LEU A 168 -1.68 24.71 -20.35
CA LEU A 168 -1.38 24.26 -21.72
C LEU A 168 0.05 23.72 -21.92
N TRP A 169 1.00 24.11 -21.08
CA TRP A 169 2.43 23.75 -21.17
C TRP A 169 2.89 22.94 -19.96
N LYS A 170 1.97 22.21 -19.35
CA LYS A 170 2.21 21.44 -18.14
C LYS A 170 3.15 20.27 -18.47
N ARG A 171 4.35 20.30 -17.88
CA ARG A 171 5.37 19.26 -18.02
C ARG A 171 5.59 18.55 -16.69
N ILE A 172 5.95 17.27 -16.76
CA ILE A 172 6.42 16.51 -15.60
C ILE A 172 7.74 17.12 -15.15
N LYS A 173 7.80 17.57 -13.90
CA LYS A 173 9.01 18.10 -13.27
C LYS A 173 9.77 17.00 -12.53
N ALA A 174 9.05 16.20 -11.75
CA ALA A 174 9.63 15.10 -10.98
C ALA A 174 8.55 14.07 -10.63
N ILE A 175 8.95 12.81 -10.46
CA ILE A 175 8.17 11.78 -9.79
C ILE A 175 8.75 11.67 -8.38
N ARG A 176 7.91 11.82 -7.36
CA ARG A 176 8.32 11.78 -5.95
C ARG A 176 7.71 10.59 -5.27
N GLN A 177 8.49 9.99 -4.37
CA GLN A 177 8.05 8.94 -3.47
C GLN A 177 8.05 9.50 -2.04
N THR A 178 7.05 9.12 -1.26
CA THR A 178 6.98 9.43 0.18
C THR A 178 6.53 8.18 0.91
N ILE A 179 7.27 7.78 1.95
CA ILE A 179 6.93 6.66 2.83
C ILE A 179 6.80 7.18 4.25
N SER A 180 5.77 6.74 4.97
CA SER A 180 5.57 7.01 6.39
C SER A 180 5.33 5.71 7.17
N SER A 181 5.77 5.68 8.42
CA SER A 181 5.53 4.60 9.39
C SER A 181 4.49 5.04 10.42
N ASP A 182 3.66 4.12 10.89
CA ASP A 182 2.78 4.33 12.06
C ASP A 182 3.45 3.96 13.40
N ASN A 183 4.68 3.45 13.37
CA ASN A 183 5.41 3.01 14.57
C ASN A 183 6.57 3.98 14.87
N PRO A 184 6.58 4.66 16.03
CA PRO A 184 7.60 5.65 16.40
C PRO A 184 8.98 5.04 16.66
N HIS A 185 9.07 3.72 16.87
CA HIS A 185 10.32 3.01 17.09
C HIS A 185 10.96 2.51 15.79
N VAL A 186 10.37 2.85 14.64
CA VAL A 186 10.84 2.44 13.31
C VAL A 186 11.35 3.64 12.55
N GLU A 187 12.61 3.59 12.14
CA GLU A 187 13.25 4.59 11.30
C GLU A 187 13.33 4.10 9.85
N ILE A 188 12.81 4.89 8.90
CA ILE A 188 12.93 4.62 7.47
C ILE A 188 14.23 5.26 6.97
N LYS A 189 15.28 4.46 6.80
CA LYS A 189 16.60 4.96 6.38
C LYS A 189 16.75 5.19 4.87
N TYR A 190 16.14 4.32 4.07
CA TYR A 190 16.25 4.37 2.61
C TYR A 190 14.99 3.85 1.94
N SER A 191 14.68 4.39 0.77
CA SER A 191 13.62 3.93 -0.10
C SER A 191 13.94 4.29 -1.53
N GLU A 192 13.61 3.38 -2.45
CA GLU A 192 13.74 3.60 -3.89
C GLU A 192 12.47 3.16 -4.62
N TYR A 193 12.15 3.85 -5.71
CA TYR A 193 11.10 3.49 -6.63
C TYR A 193 11.63 3.55 -8.05
N ILE A 194 11.77 2.38 -8.68
CA ILE A 194 12.34 2.23 -10.02
C ILE A 194 11.20 1.95 -11.00
N GLN A 195 11.06 2.81 -12.01
CA GLN A 195 10.12 2.61 -13.12
C GLN A 195 10.86 2.03 -14.32
N ILE A 196 10.61 0.77 -14.65
CA ILE A 196 11.15 0.12 -15.84
C ILE A 196 10.31 0.49 -17.08
N ARG A 197 10.97 0.92 -18.16
CA ARG A 197 10.35 1.10 -19.48
C ARG A 197 10.77 -0.07 -20.38
N LYS A 198 9.80 -0.71 -21.03
CA LYS A 198 10.00 -1.79 -21.99
C LYS A 198 9.54 -1.33 -23.36
#